data_AF-B6BJ07-F1
#
_entry.id   AF-B6BJ07-F1
#
_cell.length_a   1.000
_cell.length_b   1.000
_cell.length_c   1.000
_cell.angle_alpha   90.00
_cell.angle_beta   90.00
_cell.angle_gamma   90.00
#
_symmetry.space_group_name_H-M   'P 1'
#
loop_
_entity.id
_entity.type
_entity.pdbx_description
1 polymer ?
#
loop_
_entity_poly.entity_id
_entity_poly.type
_entity_poly.pdbx_seq_one_letter_code
_entity_poly.pdbx_strand_id
1 'polypeptide(L)' 'MTYGEYYYRVKYDMKLVNGNWVSKPAYMKIPRRMSRKDAAIYYTEKLRKYWDNIKENK' A
#
# COMPACT_ATOMS: atom_id res chain seq x y z
N MET A 1 -5.64 1.80 1.10
CA MET A 1 -4.65 0.86 0.55
C MET A 1 -5.43 -0.22 -0.16
N THR A 2 -5.33 -0.34 -1.47
CA THR A 2 -6.08 -1.38 -2.19
C THR A 2 -5.50 -2.77 -1.91
N TYR A 3 -6.19 -3.81 -2.35
CA TYR A 3 -5.72 -5.19 -2.20
C TYR A 3 -4.30 -5.39 -2.77
N GLY A 4 -4.00 -4.79 -3.93
CA GLY A 4 -2.68 -4.89 -4.56
C GLY A 4 -1.59 -4.20 -3.74
N GLU A 5 -1.86 -3.02 -3.20
CA GLU A 5 -0.90 -2.28 -2.37
C GLU A 5 -0.62 -2.98 -1.04
N TYR A 6 -1.63 -3.63 -0.46
CA TYR A 6 -1.48 -4.46 0.73
C TYR A 6 -0.53 -5.63 0.46
N TYR A 7 -0.76 -6.36 -0.64
CA TYR A 7 0.05 -7.52 -0.99
C TYR A 7 1.51 -7.14 -1.25
N TYR A 8 1.73 -6.02 -1.94
CA TYR A 8 3.07 -5.46 -2.13
C TYR A 8 3.73 -5.11 -0.80
N ARG A 9 3.03 -4.44 0.11
CA ARG A 9 3.60 -4.03 1.40
C ARG A 9 3.96 -5.21 2.28
N VAL A 10 3.11 -6.25 2.33
CA VAL A 10 3.40 -7.50 3.06
C VAL A 10 4.64 -8.18 2.48
N LYS A 11 4.76 -8.25 1.15
CA LYS A 11 5.94 -8.83 0.48
C LYS A 11 7.24 -8.09 0.83
N TYR A 12 7.20 -6.76 0.89
CA TYR A 12 8.38 -5.94 1.25
C TYR A 12 8.75 -6.01 2.73
N ASP A 13 7.80 -6.30 3.63
CA ASP A 13 8.06 -6.47 5.08
C ASP A 13 8.44 -7.91 5.47
N MET A 14 8.67 -8.79 4.49
CA MET A 14 9.20 -10.13 4.72
C MET A 14 10.69 -10.06 5.03
N LYS A 15 11.12 -10.68 6.13
CA LYS A 15 12.54 -10.85 6.48
C LYS A 15 12.83 -12.32 6.76
N LEU A 16 14.01 -12.76 6.35
CA LEU A 16 14.51 -14.09 6.70
C LEU A 16 15.13 -14.02 8.10
N VAL A 17 14.58 -14.75 9.06
CA VAL A 17 15.07 -14.80 10.44
C VAL A 17 15.24 -16.28 10.81
N ASN A 18 16.47 -16.69 11.10
CA ASN A 18 16.81 -18.08 11.48
C ASN A 18 16.30 -19.14 10.48
N GLY A 19 16.45 -18.88 9.18
CA GLY A 19 16.01 -19.78 8.10
C GLY A 19 14.50 -19.76 7.83
N ASN A 20 13.71 -19.02 8.61
CA ASN A 20 12.27 -18.87 8.42
C ASN A 20 11.93 -17.50 7.83
N TRP A 21 11.02 -17.48 6.86
CA TRP A 21 10.44 -16.24 6.36
C TRP A 21 9.42 -15.69 7.36
N VAL A 22 9.78 -14.60 8.03
CA VAL A 22 8.91 -13.90 8.97
C VAL A 22 8.38 -12.65 8.30
N SER A 23 7.07 -12.61 8.05
CA SER A 23 6.36 -11.40 7.65
C SER A 23 5.67 -10.80 8.87
N LYS A 24 5.85 -9.51 9.14
CA LYS A 24 4.95 -8.82 10.09
C LYS A 24 3.58 -8.69 9.41
N PRO A 25 2.48 -9.21 10.00
CA PRO A 25 1.16 -8.92 9.48
C PRO A 25 0.98 -7.41 9.57
N ALA A 26 0.70 -6.76 8.44
CA ALA A 26 0.39 -5.34 8.45
C ALA A 26 -0.83 -5.16 9.37
N TYR A 27 -0.65 -4.40 10.46
CA TYR A 27 -1.66 -4.11 11.47
C TYR A 27 -2.76 -3.22 10.87
N MET A 28 -3.56 -3.74 9.92
CA MET A 28 -4.57 -2.97 9.22
C MET A 28 -5.66 -3.87 8.65
N LYS A 29 -6.90 -3.42 8.83
CA LYS A 29 -8.10 -4.02 8.27
C LYS A 29 -8.02 -3.91 6.75
N ILE A 30 -7.83 -5.03 6.05
CA ILE A 30 -7.83 -5.06 4.58
C ILE A 30 -9.18 -4.50 4.12
N PRO A 31 -9.22 -3.41 3.33
CA PRO A 31 -10.48 -2.92 2.81
C PRO A 31 -11.08 -4.00 1.91
N ARG A 32 -12.35 -4.34 2.16
CA ARG A 32 -13.13 -5.21 1.28
C ARG A 32 -13.11 -4.64 -0.14
N ARG A 33 -13.19 -5.53 -1.14
CA ARG A 33 -13.13 -5.20 -2.59
C ARG A 33 -13.71 -3.82 -2.88
N MET A 34 -12.84 -2.91 -3.28
CA MET A 34 -13.20 -1.53 -3.63
C MET A 34 -13.88 -1.55 -4.99
N SER A 35 -14.97 -0.79 -5.15
CA SER A 35 -15.62 -0.62 -6.47
C SER A 35 -14.66 0.05 -7.44
N ARG A 36 -14.81 -0.20 -8.76
CA ARG A 36 -13.97 0.42 -9.80
C ARG A 36 -13.99 1.96 -9.71
N LYS A 37 -15.15 2.54 -9.37
CA LYS A 37 -15.30 4.00 -9.18
C LYS A 37 -14.48 4.49 -7.99
N ASP A 38 -14.63 3.83 -6.84
CA ASP A 38 -13.89 4.18 -5.62
C ASP A 38 -12.38 4.01 -5.80
N ALA A 39 -11.95 2.98 -6.54
CA ALA A 39 -10.55 2.76 -6.86
C ALA A 39 -9.98 3.89 -7.72
N ALA A 40 -10.73 4.32 -8.74
CA ALA A 40 -10.31 5.42 -9.60
C ALA A 40 -10.13 6.72 -8.80
N ILE A 41 -11.06 7.04 -7.89
CA ILE A 41 -10.97 8.21 -7.01
C ILE A 41 -9.76 8.09 -6.09
N TYR A 42 -9.63 6.96 -5.39
CA TYR A 42 -8.54 6.71 -4.43
C TYR A 42 -7.16 6.86 -5.09
N TYR A 43 -6.94 6.23 -6.25
CA TYR A 43 -5.66 6.30 -6.94
C TYR A 43 -5.37 7.69 -7.53
N THR A 44 -6.39 8.39 -8.01
CA THR A 44 -6.24 9.75 -8.54
C THR A 44 -5.80 10.72 -7.44
N GLU A 45 -6.46 10.67 -6.27
CA GLU A 45 -6.06 11.49 -5.12
C GLU A 45 -4.67 11.14 -4.60
N LYS A 46 -4.34 9.85 -4.56
CA LYS A 46 -3.01 9.39 -4.12
C LYS A 46 -1.90 9.88 -5.04
N LEU A 47 -2.11 9.82 -6.36
CA LEU A 47 -1.16 10.32 -7.35
C LEU A 47 -0.98 11.84 -7.24
N ARG A 48 -2.07 12.60 -7.07
CA ARG A 48 -1.99 14.05 -6.85
C ARG A 48 -1.12 14.38 -5.64
N LYS A 49 -1.40 13.77 -4.48
CA LYS A 49 -0.61 13.97 -3.25
C LYS A 49 0.87 13.63 -3.43
N TYR A 50 1.19 12.59 -4.20
CA TYR A 50 2.59 12.24 -4.47
C TYR A 50 3.31 13.35 -5.25
N TRP A 51 2.67 13.88 -6.30
CA TRP A 51 3.23 14.97 -7.10
C TRP A 51 3.31 16.30 -6.33
N ASP A 52 2.32 16.59 -5.48
CA ASP A 52 2.31 17.77 -4.63
C ASP A 52 3.45 17.71 -3.59
N ASN A 53 3.65 16.57 -2.94
CA ASN A 53 4.79 16.35 -2.04
C ASN A 53 6.15 16.48 -2.73
N ILE A 54 6.26 16.15 -4.01
CA ILE A 54 7.49 16.34 -4.79
C ILE A 54 7.74 17.84 -5.06
N LYS A 55 6.68 18.62 -5.28
CA LYS A 55 6.79 20.07 -5.49
C LYS A 55 7.14 20.82 -4.21
N GLU A 56 6.63 20.38 -3.06
CA GLU A 56 6.94 21.01 -1.76
C GLU A 56 8.34 20.67 -1.23
N ASN A 57 8.92 19.53 -1.63
CA ASN A 57 10.29 19.14 -1.26
C ASN A 57 11.37 19.61 -2.26
N LYS A 58 11.04 20.55 -3.15
CA LYS A 58 11.95 21.11 -4.17
C LYS A 58 12.16 22.59 -3.94
#